data_AF-A0A1S3YLE0-F1
#
_entry.id   AF-A0A1S3YLE0-F1
#
_cell.length_a   1.000
_cell.length_b   1.000
_cell.length_c   1.000
_cell.angle_alpha   90.00
_cell.angle_beta   90.00
_cell.angle_gamma   90.00
#
_symmetry.space_group_name_H-M   'P 1'
#
loop_
_entity.id
_entity.type
_entity.pdbx_description
1 polymer ?
#
loop_
_entity_poly.entity_id
_entity_poly.type
_entity_poly.pdbx_seq_one_letter_code
_entity_poly.pdbx_strand_id
1 'polypeptide(L)'
;MKADQRHATSKLISGYIIDNLRDPRFEVTPAFVMAEMQKLHGLDIGYHKAWRTIQRASALIRGTPEENYELLSSYLYMIKISKDANNQIFPLAFGIAESKNNNSYEWYFSELRNAIGSRDNLIFLSDMHQSIAHGIAKVYPESHHGICIYHLEQNLKRRKVKSEVIKLFQSAARVYMRKEFDLYMSDIAKVDKKTFDFLMEEPPERMMDFIQVKLQRWFYERRNEAEGTFSDVSCWVEEELKKKIDLAFTLNVFPVDSWRSRVEEEVITFLVDLNKRTCDCFQFQFDELPCIHAIAAIEKRNIKKSNFCSD
;
A
#
# COMPACT_ATOMS: atom_id res chain seq x y z
N MET A 1 -9.79 47.80 27.54
CA MET A 1 -8.86 47.17 26.58
C MET A 1 -7.45 47.56 26.98
N LYS A 2 -6.65 46.65 27.53
CA LYS A 2 -5.25 46.93 27.85
C LYS A 2 -4.47 47.08 26.54
N ALA A 3 -3.62 48.11 26.47
CA ALA A 3 -2.96 48.51 25.23
C ALA A 3 -1.87 47.51 24.85
N ASP A 4 -1.98 46.92 23.67
CA ASP A 4 -0.93 46.10 23.07
C ASP A 4 0.38 46.89 22.99
N GLN A 5 1.42 46.42 23.68
CA GLN A 5 2.68 47.18 23.77
C GLN A 5 3.39 47.15 22.41
N ARG A 6 3.44 48.31 21.74
CA ARG A 6 4.00 48.46 20.37
C ARG A 6 5.47 48.07 20.26
N HIS A 7 6.24 48.19 21.34
CA HIS A 7 7.68 47.88 21.37
C HIS A 7 7.97 46.38 21.58
N ALA A 8 7.01 45.61 22.12
CA ALA A 8 7.11 44.16 22.24
C ALA A 8 6.80 43.51 20.89
N THR A 9 7.82 43.44 20.02
CA THR A 9 7.65 42.86 18.68
C THR A 9 7.76 41.34 18.71
N SER A 10 7.08 40.64 17.78
CA SER A 10 7.19 39.18 17.68
C SER A 10 8.58 38.67 17.37
N LYS A 11 9.46 39.52 16.81
CA LYS A 11 10.89 39.21 16.59
C LYS A 11 11.69 39.16 17.89
N LEU A 12 11.39 40.07 18.83
CA LEU A 12 12.03 40.09 20.14
C LEU A 12 11.52 38.93 20.99
N ILE A 13 10.19 38.77 21.04
CA ILE A 13 9.53 37.74 21.84
C ILE A 13 9.92 36.33 21.36
N SER A 14 10.16 36.14 20.05
CA SER A 14 10.52 34.82 19.52
C SER A 14 11.78 34.27 20.15
N GLY A 15 12.77 35.12 20.47
CA GLY A 15 14.00 34.70 21.13
C GLY A 15 13.79 34.08 22.51
N TYR A 16 12.75 34.52 23.24
CA TYR A 16 12.46 34.04 24.60
C TYR A 16 11.77 32.68 24.64
N ILE A 17 11.17 32.24 23.53
CA ILE A 17 10.41 30.98 23.47
C ILE A 17 11.10 29.89 22.65
N ILE A 18 12.29 30.16 22.09
CA ILE A 18 13.02 29.21 21.23
C ILE A 18 13.32 27.92 21.99
N ASP A 19 13.79 28.01 23.24
CA ASP A 19 14.17 26.82 24.01
C ASP A 19 12.94 25.98 24.37
N ASN A 20 11.81 26.62 24.66
CA ASN A 20 10.54 25.93 24.86
C ASN A 20 10.07 25.19 23.60
N LEU A 21 10.30 25.77 22.41
CA LEU A 21 9.95 25.16 21.12
C LEU A 21 10.92 24.05 20.70
N ARG A 22 12.14 24.00 21.26
CA ARG A 22 13.11 22.94 21.00
C ARG A 22 12.84 21.67 21.81
N ASP A 23 12.15 21.76 22.93
CA ASP A 23 11.80 20.60 23.75
C ASP A 23 10.54 19.90 23.20
N PRO A 24 10.66 18.68 22.63
CA PRO A 24 9.52 17.97 22.05
C PRO A 24 8.46 17.53 23.09
N ARG A 25 8.76 17.64 24.38
CA ARG A 25 7.82 17.33 25.47
C ARG A 25 6.88 18.49 25.80
N PHE A 26 7.11 19.67 25.21
CA PHE A 26 6.41 20.89 25.58
C PHE A 26 5.65 21.50 24.39
N GLU A 27 4.34 21.68 24.56
CA GLU A 27 3.50 22.31 23.54
C GLU A 27 3.42 23.82 23.75
N VAL A 28 4.01 24.59 22.82
CA VAL A 28 4.00 26.05 22.85
C VAL A 28 2.79 26.59 22.08
N THR A 29 1.74 26.98 22.80
CA THR A 29 0.53 27.56 22.23
C THR A 29 0.53 29.10 22.31
N PRO A 30 -0.27 29.83 21.51
CA PRO A 30 -0.39 31.28 21.65
C PRO A 30 -0.81 31.72 23.06
N ALA A 31 -1.65 30.93 23.72
CA ALA A 31 -2.06 31.16 25.12
C ALA A 31 -0.88 31.05 26.09
N PHE A 32 -0.03 30.04 25.91
CA PHE A 32 1.22 29.91 26.67
C PHE A 32 2.10 31.15 26.50
N VAL A 33 2.33 31.61 25.26
CA VAL A 33 3.18 32.78 24.99
C VAL A 33 2.62 34.05 25.64
N MET A 34 1.30 34.26 25.60
CA MET A 34 0.67 35.39 26.29
C MET A 34 0.86 35.31 27.81
N ALA A 35 0.65 34.14 28.41
CA ALA A 35 0.82 33.94 29.85
C ALA A 35 2.29 34.11 30.29
N GLU A 36 3.23 33.55 29.53
CA GLU A 36 4.64 33.58 29.87
C GLU A 36 5.22 34.99 29.76
N MET A 37 4.81 35.77 28.75
CA MET A 37 5.23 37.17 28.62
C MET A 37 4.64 38.06 29.70
N GLN A 38 3.41 37.79 30.11
CA GLN A 38 2.79 38.48 31.24
C GLN A 38 3.49 38.14 32.56
N LYS A 39 3.89 36.88 32.75
CA LYS A 39 4.53 36.37 33.97
C LYS A 39 5.98 36.85 34.12
N LEU A 40 6.79 36.72 33.07
CA LEU A 40 8.23 37.00 33.13
C LEU A 40 8.54 38.49 32.97
N HIS A 41 7.73 39.21 32.20
CA HIS A 41 8.06 40.57 31.76
C HIS A 41 6.94 41.59 32.02
N GLY A 42 5.80 41.15 32.59
CA GLY A 42 4.65 42.03 32.82
C GLY A 42 3.99 42.53 31.52
N LEU A 43 4.29 41.89 30.39
CA LEU A 43 3.86 42.34 29.06
C LEU A 43 2.52 41.72 28.68
N ASP A 44 1.53 42.57 28.41
CA ASP A 44 0.25 42.16 27.83
C ASP A 44 0.36 42.19 26.30
N ILE A 45 0.21 41.03 25.67
CA ILE A 45 0.38 40.84 24.23
C ILE A 45 -0.87 40.19 23.61
N GLY A 46 -1.28 40.69 22.45
CA GLY A 46 -2.44 40.12 21.74
C GLY A 46 -2.17 38.76 21.10
N TYR A 47 -3.23 37.96 20.91
CA TYR A 47 -3.19 36.63 20.31
C TYR A 47 -2.43 36.56 18.97
N HIS A 48 -2.71 37.48 18.03
CA HIS A 48 -2.03 37.49 16.73
C HIS A 48 -0.53 37.73 16.84
N LYS A 49 -0.11 38.51 17.85
CA LYS A 49 1.30 38.75 18.13
C LYS A 49 1.95 37.48 18.68
N ALA A 50 1.30 36.81 19.63
CA ALA A 50 1.72 35.52 20.16
C ALA A 50 1.83 34.44 19.07
N TRP A 51 0.84 34.33 18.18
CA TRP A 51 0.89 33.42 17.03
C TRP A 51 2.05 33.74 16.09
N ARG A 52 2.25 35.01 15.73
CA ARG A 52 3.39 35.44 14.89
C ARG A 52 4.74 35.16 15.55
N THR A 53 4.82 35.25 16.87
CA THR A 53 6.02 34.89 17.64
C THR A 53 6.36 33.41 17.46
N ILE A 54 5.37 32.52 17.58
CA ILE A 54 5.56 31.07 17.37
C ILE A 54 6.02 30.78 15.95
N GLN A 55 5.39 31.39 14.94
CA GLN A 55 5.81 31.23 13.55
C GLN A 55 7.25 31.69 13.31
N ARG A 56 7.64 32.84 13.89
CA ARG A 56 9.02 33.34 13.79
C ARG A 56 10.02 32.45 14.51
N ALA A 57 9.71 32.01 15.72
CA ALA A 57 10.58 31.12 16.47
C ALA A 57 10.72 29.76 15.75
N SER A 58 9.62 29.23 15.18
CA SER A 58 9.65 28.02 14.36
C SER A 58 10.53 28.19 13.13
N ALA A 59 10.43 29.32 12.41
CA ALA A 59 11.29 29.61 11.26
C ALA A 59 12.78 29.75 11.64
N LEU A 60 13.09 30.29 12.83
CA LEU A 60 14.47 30.36 13.34
C LEU A 60 15.05 28.98 13.70
N ILE A 61 14.20 28.03 14.11
CA ILE A 61 14.63 26.67 14.48
C ILE A 61 14.70 25.76 13.26
N ARG A 62 13.68 25.82 12.38
CA ARG A 62 13.45 24.86 11.30
C ARG A 62 13.78 25.40 9.91
N GLY A 63 14.16 26.67 9.77
CA GLY A 63 14.33 27.33 8.47
C GLY A 63 13.00 27.71 7.82
N THR A 64 13.06 28.28 6.61
CA THR A 64 11.87 28.58 5.81
C THR A 64 11.32 27.32 5.13
N PRO A 65 10.03 27.29 4.74
CA PRO A 65 9.52 26.22 3.90
C PRO A 65 10.37 26.05 2.63
N GLU A 66 10.76 27.14 1.98
CA GLU A 66 11.54 27.15 0.75
C GLU A 66 12.92 26.48 0.92
N GLU A 67 13.65 26.83 1.98
CA GLU A 67 14.94 26.20 2.34
C GLU A 67 14.75 24.70 2.61
N ASN A 68 13.66 24.32 3.29
CA ASN A 68 13.35 22.91 3.54
C ASN A 68 12.95 22.15 2.26
N TYR A 69 12.26 22.81 1.32
CA TYR A 69 11.93 22.23 0.01
C TYR A 69 13.18 22.00 -0.83
N GLU A 70 14.20 22.87 -0.74
CA GLU A 70 15.49 22.64 -1.40
C GLU A 70 16.20 21.39 -0.84
N LEU A 71 16.04 21.12 0.47
CA LEU A 71 16.56 19.92 1.12
C LEU A 71 15.81 18.64 0.73
N LEU A 72 14.65 18.69 0.09
CA LEU A 72 13.91 17.49 -0.34
C LEU A 72 14.74 16.56 -1.23
N SER A 73 15.64 17.12 -2.04
CA SER A 73 16.55 16.33 -2.88
C SER A 73 17.60 15.56 -2.06
N SER A 74 17.92 16.04 -0.86
CA SER A 74 18.89 15.41 0.04
C SER A 74 18.30 14.26 0.86
N TYR A 75 16.97 14.22 1.02
CA TYR A 75 16.29 13.13 1.72
C TYR A 75 16.16 11.88 0.86
N LEU A 76 16.09 10.74 1.53
CA LEU A 76 15.83 9.46 0.89
C LEU A 76 14.34 9.30 0.57
N TYR A 77 14.04 8.95 -0.68
CA TYR A 77 12.72 8.52 -1.12
C TYR A 77 12.57 7.01 -1.04
N MET A 78 11.53 6.55 -0.34
CA MET A 78 11.07 5.16 -0.32
C MET A 78 9.72 5.10 -1.03
N ILE A 79 9.62 4.33 -2.12
CA ILE A 79 8.37 4.17 -2.88
C ILE A 79 7.98 2.70 -2.87
N LYS A 80 6.73 2.43 -2.49
CA LYS A 80 6.10 1.13 -2.73
C LYS A 80 5.07 1.29 -3.83
N ILE A 81 5.25 0.48 -4.88
CA ILE A 81 4.28 0.29 -5.95
C ILE A 81 3.59 -1.06 -5.76
N SER A 82 2.32 -1.13 -6.15
CA SER A 82 1.55 -2.37 -6.20
C SER A 82 1.00 -2.59 -7.60
N LYS A 83 0.58 -3.82 -7.89
CA LYS A 83 -0.23 -4.15 -9.06
C LYS A 83 -1.67 -4.43 -8.62
N ASP A 84 -2.63 -3.97 -9.40
CA ASP A 84 -4.04 -4.35 -9.22
C ASP A 84 -4.37 -5.63 -10.01
N ALA A 85 -5.63 -6.09 -9.90
CA ALA A 85 -6.12 -7.26 -10.63
C ALA A 85 -6.09 -7.10 -12.16
N ASN A 86 -6.05 -5.85 -12.65
CA ASN A 86 -5.96 -5.49 -14.06
C ASN A 86 -4.51 -5.31 -14.54
N ASN A 87 -3.52 -5.77 -13.77
CA ASN A 87 -2.09 -5.60 -14.03
C ASN A 87 -1.60 -4.14 -14.10
N GLN A 88 -2.37 -3.18 -13.63
CA GLN A 88 -1.95 -1.78 -13.59
C GLN A 88 -1.04 -1.54 -12.39
N ILE A 89 0.05 -0.80 -12.61
CA ILE A 89 0.97 -0.40 -11.54
C ILE A 89 0.47 0.91 -10.95
N PHE A 90 0.27 0.93 -9.64
CA PHE A 90 -0.12 2.15 -8.93
C PHE A 90 0.77 2.39 -7.69
N PRO A 91 1.08 3.66 -7.34
CA PRO A 91 1.79 3.98 -6.12
C PRO A 91 0.89 3.67 -4.92
N LEU A 92 1.42 2.86 -4.00
CA LEU A 92 0.71 2.47 -2.77
C LEU A 92 1.08 3.38 -1.60
N ALA A 93 2.38 3.68 -1.46
CA ALA A 93 2.88 4.53 -0.39
C ALA A 93 4.22 5.17 -0.77
N PHE A 94 4.46 6.38 -0.28
CA PHE A 94 5.77 7.02 -0.32
C PHE A 94 6.21 7.42 1.09
N GLY A 95 7.52 7.36 1.35
CA GLY A 95 8.12 7.76 2.61
C GLY A 95 9.36 8.60 2.36
N ILE A 96 9.55 9.62 3.19
CA ILE A 96 10.73 10.49 3.18
C ILE A 96 11.49 10.23 4.47
N ALA A 97 12.78 9.92 4.36
CA ALA A 97 13.63 9.66 5.52
C ALA A 97 15.02 10.30 5.38
N GLU A 98 15.67 10.51 6.51
CA GLU A 98 17.01 11.13 6.57
C GLU A 98 18.10 10.25 5.95
N SER A 99 18.00 8.92 6.03
CA SER A 99 19.01 8.03 5.44
C SER A 99 18.53 6.58 5.26
N LYS A 100 19.30 5.78 4.51
CA LYS A 100 19.07 4.33 4.28
C LYS A 100 19.54 3.49 5.46
N ASN A 101 18.86 3.57 6.60
CA ASN A 101 19.21 2.80 7.81
C ASN A 101 18.05 1.93 8.32
N ASN A 102 18.31 1.09 9.33
CA ASN A 102 17.31 0.18 9.88
C ASN A 102 16.10 0.92 10.47
N ASN A 103 16.32 2.01 11.20
CA ASN A 103 15.26 2.79 11.84
C ASN A 103 14.30 3.39 10.79
N SER A 104 14.85 3.92 9.69
CA SER A 104 14.05 4.53 8.62
C SER A 104 13.16 3.53 7.89
N TYR A 105 13.67 2.34 7.56
CA TYR A 105 12.85 1.30 6.94
C TYR A 105 11.88 0.65 7.92
N GLU A 106 12.27 0.45 9.18
CA GLU A 106 11.36 -0.03 10.22
C GLU A 106 10.17 0.92 10.41
N TRP A 107 10.43 2.22 10.52
CA TRP A 107 9.36 3.24 10.57
C TRP A 107 8.48 3.16 9.32
N TYR A 108 9.07 3.17 8.13
CA TYR A 108 8.31 3.12 6.86
C TYR A 108 7.40 1.89 6.77
N PHE A 109 7.93 0.70 7.10
CA PHE A 109 7.15 -0.53 7.06
C PHE A 109 6.08 -0.55 8.17
N SER A 110 6.33 0.07 9.33
CA SER A 110 5.35 0.17 10.41
C SER A 110 4.17 1.05 10.00
N GLU A 111 4.43 2.23 9.42
CA GLU A 111 3.37 3.09 8.88
C GLU A 111 2.60 2.41 7.75
N LEU A 112 3.31 1.70 6.87
CA LEU A 112 2.68 0.91 5.83
C LEU A 112 1.77 -0.18 6.44
N ARG A 113 2.20 -0.87 7.51
CA ARG A 113 1.39 -1.91 8.16
C ARG A 113 0.17 -1.33 8.83
N ASN A 114 0.28 -0.15 9.43
CA ASN A 114 -0.87 0.57 9.98
C ASN A 114 -1.90 0.91 8.89
N ALA A 115 -1.44 1.27 7.68
CA ALA A 115 -2.32 1.65 6.58
C ALA A 115 -2.99 0.47 5.87
N ILE A 116 -2.24 -0.60 5.54
CA ILE A 116 -2.74 -1.71 4.70
C ILE A 116 -2.92 -3.03 5.45
N GLY A 117 -2.56 -3.09 6.72
CA GLY A 117 -2.52 -4.32 7.50
C GLY A 117 -1.52 -5.33 6.94
N SER A 118 -1.74 -6.59 7.28
CA SER A 118 -1.05 -7.73 6.65
C SER A 118 -2.06 -8.64 5.98
N ARG A 119 -1.63 -9.37 4.95
CA ARG A 119 -2.48 -10.21 4.12
C ARG A 119 -1.78 -11.54 3.86
N ASP A 120 -2.54 -12.61 3.78
CA ASP A 120 -2.00 -13.92 3.43
C ASP A 120 -1.31 -13.87 2.06
N ASN A 121 -0.13 -14.50 1.99
CA ASN A 121 0.73 -14.51 0.82
C ASN A 121 1.18 -13.12 0.32
N LEU A 122 1.22 -12.10 1.19
CA LEU A 122 1.83 -10.82 0.85
C LEU A 122 3.31 -11.02 0.49
N ILE A 123 3.73 -10.49 -0.66
CA ILE A 123 5.12 -10.54 -1.13
C ILE A 123 5.66 -9.11 -1.24
N PHE A 124 6.81 -8.86 -0.61
CA PHE A 124 7.62 -7.69 -0.86
C PHE A 124 8.72 -8.04 -1.85
N LEU A 125 8.82 -7.27 -2.94
CA LEU A 125 9.97 -7.28 -3.83
C LEU A 125 10.78 -6.00 -3.63
N SER A 126 12.03 -6.13 -3.21
CA SER A 126 12.90 -4.98 -2.96
C SER A 126 14.30 -5.16 -3.56
N ASP A 127 15.13 -4.12 -3.46
CA ASP A 127 16.57 -4.29 -3.65
C ASP A 127 17.19 -5.14 -2.51
N MET A 128 18.42 -5.62 -2.70
CA MET A 128 19.16 -6.41 -1.69
C MET A 128 19.73 -5.55 -0.56
N HIS A 129 19.14 -4.39 -0.26
CA HIS A 129 19.65 -3.55 0.81
C HIS A 129 19.27 -4.16 2.18
N GLN A 130 20.27 -4.47 2.99
CA GLN A 130 20.11 -5.21 4.26
C GLN A 130 19.11 -4.57 5.22
N SER A 131 19.06 -3.23 5.28
CA SER A 131 18.10 -2.54 6.15
C SER A 131 16.64 -2.67 5.69
N ILE A 132 16.40 -2.91 4.39
CA ILE A 132 15.05 -3.23 3.88
C ILE A 132 14.67 -4.63 4.33
N ALA A 133 15.55 -5.60 4.12
CA ALA A 133 15.33 -6.98 4.57
C ALA A 133 15.07 -7.04 6.08
N HIS A 134 15.83 -6.27 6.86
CA HIS A 134 15.63 -6.12 8.30
C HIS A 134 14.25 -5.54 8.64
N GLY A 135 13.85 -4.43 8.00
CA GLY A 135 12.55 -3.80 8.22
C GLY A 135 11.38 -4.73 7.88
N ILE A 136 11.44 -5.46 6.76
CA ILE A 136 10.42 -6.43 6.38
C ILE A 136 10.37 -7.58 7.38
N ALA A 137 11.50 -8.19 7.72
CA ALA A 137 11.55 -9.33 8.65
C ALA A 137 11.02 -8.95 10.05
N LYS A 138 11.27 -7.71 10.49
CA LYS A 138 10.80 -7.21 11.79
C LYS A 138 9.33 -6.85 11.78
N VAL A 139 8.85 -6.15 10.75
CA VAL A 139 7.50 -5.58 10.71
C VAL A 139 6.48 -6.50 10.05
N TYR A 140 6.89 -7.37 9.12
CA TYR A 140 6.04 -8.34 8.41
C TYR A 140 6.67 -9.74 8.42
N PRO A 141 6.90 -10.36 9.59
CA PRO A 141 7.50 -11.70 9.68
C PRO A 141 6.73 -12.79 8.92
N GLU A 142 5.43 -12.59 8.72
CA GLU A 142 4.54 -13.48 7.98
C GLU A 142 4.61 -13.31 6.45
N SER A 143 5.20 -12.21 5.98
CA SER A 143 5.28 -11.91 4.55
C SER A 143 6.42 -12.66 3.88
N HIS A 144 6.29 -12.85 2.57
CA HIS A 144 7.40 -13.29 1.74
C HIS A 144 8.24 -12.10 1.30
N HIS A 145 9.55 -12.30 1.24
CA HIS A 145 10.50 -11.31 0.75
C HIS A 145 11.30 -11.90 -0.40
N GLY A 146 11.13 -11.31 -1.60
CA GLY A 146 11.89 -11.64 -2.79
C GLY A 146 12.78 -10.48 -3.21
N ILE A 147 13.82 -10.80 -3.96
CA ILE A 147 14.74 -9.82 -4.52
C ILE A 147 14.23 -9.42 -5.90
N CYS A 148 14.13 -8.12 -6.13
CA CYS A 148 13.75 -7.61 -7.43
C CYS A 148 14.87 -7.89 -8.44
N ILE A 149 14.61 -8.83 -9.36
CA ILE A 149 15.56 -9.24 -10.42
C ILE A 149 16.06 -8.05 -11.23
N TYR A 150 15.17 -7.09 -11.54
CA TYR A 150 15.56 -5.86 -12.26
C TYR A 150 16.62 -5.07 -11.49
N HIS A 151 16.40 -4.79 -10.19
CA HIS A 151 17.35 -4.05 -9.37
C HIS A 151 18.65 -4.83 -9.15
N LEU A 152 18.56 -6.16 -8.97
CA LEU A 152 19.73 -7.02 -8.86
C LEU A 152 20.56 -6.98 -10.15
N GLU A 153 19.93 -7.05 -11.32
CA GLU A 153 20.61 -6.88 -12.61
C GLU A 153 21.30 -5.51 -12.73
N GLN A 154 20.63 -4.43 -12.32
CA GLN A 154 21.26 -3.10 -12.31
C GLN A 154 22.47 -3.04 -11.37
N ASN A 155 22.41 -3.71 -10.22
CA ASN A 155 23.54 -3.82 -9.30
C ASN A 155 24.71 -4.60 -9.93
N LEU A 156 24.45 -5.70 -10.65
CA LEU A 156 25.47 -6.44 -11.39
C LEU A 156 26.11 -5.57 -12.49
N LYS A 157 25.29 -4.80 -13.24
CA LYS A 157 25.79 -3.84 -14.24
C LYS A 157 26.67 -2.76 -13.63
N ARG A 158 26.27 -2.18 -12.49
CA ARG A 158 27.09 -1.18 -11.76
C ARG A 158 28.42 -1.76 -11.30
N ARG A 159 28.45 -3.05 -10.94
CA ARG A 159 29.68 -3.79 -10.61
C ARG A 159 30.52 -4.18 -11.82
N LYS A 160 30.11 -3.78 -13.02
CA LYS A 160 30.80 -4.06 -14.30
C LYS A 160 30.96 -5.55 -14.58
N VAL A 161 29.97 -6.35 -14.17
CA VAL A 161 29.91 -7.79 -14.47
C VAL A 161 29.83 -8.00 -15.99
N LYS A 162 30.50 -9.05 -16.48
CA LYS A 162 30.54 -9.40 -17.91
C LYS A 162 29.12 -9.64 -18.45
N SER A 163 28.88 -9.22 -19.69
CA SER A 163 27.57 -9.38 -20.36
C SER A 163 27.12 -10.84 -20.46
N GLU A 164 28.06 -11.77 -20.66
CA GLU A 164 27.81 -13.22 -20.65
C GLU A 164 27.23 -13.70 -19.31
N VAL A 165 27.82 -13.26 -18.20
CA VAL A 165 27.34 -13.60 -16.85
C VAL A 165 25.97 -12.99 -16.57
N ILE A 166 25.70 -11.77 -17.06
CA ILE A 166 24.37 -11.15 -16.95
C ILE A 166 23.32 -11.98 -17.69
N LYS A 167 23.62 -12.51 -18.88
CA LYS A 167 22.70 -13.39 -19.63
C LYS A 167 22.44 -14.70 -18.89
N LEU A 168 23.47 -15.30 -18.30
CA LEU A 168 23.32 -16.49 -17.46
C LEU A 168 22.45 -16.20 -16.23
N PHE A 169 22.67 -15.08 -15.55
CA PHE A 169 21.84 -14.63 -14.42
C PHE A 169 20.38 -14.43 -14.84
N GLN A 170 20.12 -13.76 -15.96
CA GLN A 170 18.77 -13.57 -16.49
C GLN A 170 18.09 -14.91 -16.81
N SER A 171 18.85 -15.90 -17.28
CA SER A 171 18.34 -17.24 -17.55
C SER A 171 18.01 -17.94 -16.23
N ALA A 172 18.94 -17.93 -15.27
CA ALA A 172 18.74 -18.49 -13.94
C ALA A 172 17.50 -17.90 -13.26
N ALA A 173 17.32 -16.58 -13.28
CA ALA A 173 16.22 -15.90 -12.60
C ALA A 173 14.82 -16.24 -13.18
N ARG A 174 14.76 -16.74 -14.43
CA ARG A 174 13.51 -17.04 -15.17
C ARG A 174 13.17 -18.53 -15.22
N VAL A 175 14.05 -19.41 -14.72
CA VAL A 175 13.74 -20.84 -14.67
C VAL A 175 12.80 -21.17 -13.52
N TYR A 176 12.05 -22.24 -13.71
CA TYR A 176 11.03 -22.70 -12.78
C TYR A 176 11.56 -23.81 -11.86
N MET A 177 12.46 -24.65 -12.36
CA MET A 177 12.98 -25.78 -11.61
C MET A 177 14.27 -25.41 -10.90
N ARG A 178 14.36 -25.78 -9.62
CA ARG A 178 15.58 -25.58 -8.85
C ARG A 178 16.79 -26.25 -9.50
N LYS A 179 16.60 -27.43 -10.08
CA LYS A 179 17.64 -28.13 -10.85
C LYS A 179 18.19 -27.30 -12.01
N GLU A 180 17.33 -26.62 -12.77
CA GLU A 180 17.74 -25.76 -13.89
C GLU A 180 18.43 -24.50 -13.39
N PHE A 181 17.92 -23.93 -12.29
CA PHE A 181 18.54 -22.78 -11.63
C PHE A 181 19.98 -23.11 -11.20
N ASP A 182 20.16 -24.24 -10.52
CA ASP A 182 21.47 -24.69 -10.04
C ASP A 182 22.46 -24.94 -11.20
N LEU A 183 21.97 -25.40 -12.37
CA LEU A 183 22.80 -25.53 -13.57
C LEU A 183 23.31 -24.18 -14.06
N TYR A 184 22.43 -23.17 -14.20
CA TYR A 184 22.85 -21.83 -14.59
C TYR A 184 23.77 -21.18 -13.56
N MET A 185 23.51 -21.38 -12.27
CA MET A 185 24.41 -20.90 -11.21
C MET A 185 25.78 -21.57 -11.25
N SER A 186 25.84 -22.87 -11.58
CA SER A 186 27.10 -23.56 -11.81
C SER A 186 27.87 -22.98 -13.00
N ASP A 187 27.17 -22.60 -14.07
CA ASP A 187 27.81 -21.97 -15.23
C ASP A 187 28.31 -20.56 -14.90
N ILE A 188 27.56 -19.78 -14.11
CA ILE A 188 28.05 -18.50 -13.58
C ILE A 188 29.33 -18.72 -12.75
N ALA A 189 29.37 -19.74 -11.88
CA ALA A 189 30.54 -20.03 -11.06
C ALA A 189 31.79 -20.36 -11.90
N LYS A 190 31.63 -21.00 -13.06
CA LYS A 190 32.72 -21.32 -13.98
C LYS A 190 33.27 -20.08 -14.68
N VAL A 191 32.40 -19.14 -15.07
CA VAL A 191 32.78 -17.93 -15.82
C VAL A 191 33.27 -16.81 -14.91
N ASP A 192 32.61 -16.62 -13.76
CA ASP A 192 32.90 -15.58 -12.79
C ASP A 192 32.48 -16.02 -11.38
N LYS A 193 33.41 -16.71 -10.71
CA LYS A 193 33.26 -17.19 -9.33
C LYS A 193 32.92 -16.07 -8.34
N LYS A 194 33.48 -14.87 -8.53
CA LYS A 194 33.21 -13.72 -7.65
C LYS A 194 31.76 -13.27 -7.75
N THR A 195 31.19 -13.24 -8.96
CA THR A 195 29.77 -12.91 -9.14
C THR A 195 28.87 -14.00 -8.57
N PHE A 196 29.24 -15.28 -8.74
CA PHE A 196 28.53 -16.40 -8.10
C PHE A 196 28.51 -16.24 -6.57
N ASP A 197 29.67 -16.02 -5.94
CA ASP A 197 29.75 -15.93 -4.48
C ASP A 197 28.88 -14.79 -3.94
N PHE A 198 28.86 -13.65 -4.64
CA PHE A 198 27.97 -12.54 -4.31
C PHE A 198 26.48 -12.89 -4.44
N LEU A 199 26.07 -13.56 -5.52
CA LEU A 199 24.67 -13.96 -5.69
C LEU A 199 24.23 -14.95 -4.61
N MET A 200 25.15 -15.80 -4.15
CA MET A 200 24.91 -16.79 -3.10
C MET A 200 24.95 -16.23 -1.68
N GLU A 201 25.18 -14.93 -1.48
CA GLU A 201 24.97 -14.25 -0.19
C GLU A 201 23.49 -14.30 0.25
N GLU A 202 22.58 -14.44 -0.72
CA GLU A 202 21.15 -14.56 -0.48
C GLU A 202 20.62 -15.96 -0.85
N PRO A 203 19.58 -16.47 -0.13
CA PRO A 203 18.96 -17.74 -0.46
C PRO A 203 18.43 -17.72 -1.90
N PRO A 204 18.68 -18.75 -2.72
CA PRO A 204 18.31 -18.66 -4.13
C PRO A 204 16.80 -18.63 -4.38
N GLU A 205 15.99 -19.05 -3.40
CA GLU A 205 14.54 -18.88 -3.41
C GLU A 205 14.13 -17.40 -3.48
N ARG A 206 14.96 -16.48 -2.96
CA ARG A 206 14.73 -15.03 -3.07
C ARG A 206 15.10 -14.47 -4.44
N MET A 207 15.94 -15.18 -5.21
CA MET A 207 16.41 -14.74 -6.53
C MET A 207 15.59 -15.30 -7.69
N MET A 208 15.02 -16.50 -7.53
CA MET A 208 14.05 -17.03 -8.49
C MET A 208 12.85 -16.09 -8.55
N ASP A 209 12.20 -15.95 -9.72
CA ASP A 209 11.00 -15.12 -9.87
C ASP A 209 9.87 -15.68 -8.98
N PHE A 210 9.86 -15.20 -7.73
CA PHE A 210 8.98 -15.69 -6.67
C PHE A 210 7.52 -15.42 -7.00
N ILE A 211 7.25 -14.34 -7.75
CA ILE A 211 5.92 -14.06 -8.28
C ILE A 211 5.53 -15.14 -9.27
N GLN A 212 6.41 -15.50 -10.22
CA GLN A 212 6.12 -16.52 -11.21
C GLN A 212 5.90 -17.90 -10.58
N VAL A 213 6.73 -18.30 -9.61
CA VAL A 213 6.58 -19.56 -8.86
C VAL A 213 5.25 -19.60 -8.09
N LYS A 214 4.90 -18.51 -7.40
CA LYS A 214 3.64 -18.42 -6.63
C LYS A 214 2.42 -18.40 -7.54
N LEU A 215 2.43 -17.61 -8.62
CA LEU A 215 1.35 -17.59 -9.60
C LEU A 215 1.14 -18.98 -10.21
N GLN A 216 2.21 -19.68 -10.57
CA GLN A 216 2.08 -21.04 -11.09
C GLN A 216 1.44 -21.99 -10.08
N ARG A 217 1.92 -21.98 -8.82
CA ARG A 217 1.33 -22.80 -7.76
C ARG A 217 -0.16 -22.49 -7.58
N TRP A 218 -0.52 -21.21 -7.53
CA TRP A 218 -1.91 -20.80 -7.43
C TRP A 218 -2.75 -21.23 -8.64
N PHE A 219 -2.24 -21.10 -9.86
CA PHE A 219 -2.95 -21.57 -11.04
C PHE A 219 -3.12 -23.08 -11.06
N TYR A 220 -2.13 -23.82 -10.57
CA TYR A 220 -2.20 -25.27 -10.42
C TYR A 220 -3.23 -25.68 -9.37
N GLU A 221 -3.18 -25.07 -8.17
CA GLU A 221 -4.14 -25.31 -7.09
C GLU A 221 -5.57 -24.96 -7.53
N ARG A 222 -5.78 -23.79 -8.15
CA ARG A 222 -7.08 -23.37 -8.69
C ARG A 222 -7.57 -24.26 -9.82
N ARG A 223 -6.68 -24.75 -10.69
CA ARG A 223 -7.06 -25.69 -11.76
C ARG A 223 -7.52 -27.01 -11.16
N ASN A 224 -6.77 -27.59 -10.24
CA ASN A 224 -7.15 -28.83 -9.58
C ASN A 224 -8.48 -28.68 -8.83
N GLU A 225 -8.69 -27.53 -8.18
CA GLU A 225 -9.95 -27.21 -7.51
C GLU A 225 -11.11 -27.09 -8.51
N ALA A 226 -10.90 -26.39 -9.63
CA ALA A 226 -11.89 -26.29 -10.71
C ALA A 226 -12.20 -27.65 -11.36
N GLU A 227 -11.19 -28.51 -11.58
CA GLU A 227 -11.38 -29.88 -12.08
C GLU A 227 -12.18 -30.75 -11.10
N GLY A 228 -12.10 -30.47 -9.79
CA GLY A 228 -12.91 -31.10 -8.75
C GLY A 228 -14.30 -30.47 -8.55
N THR A 229 -14.59 -29.37 -9.24
CA THR A 229 -15.85 -28.62 -9.10
C THR A 229 -16.85 -29.08 -10.16
N PHE A 230 -18.04 -29.50 -9.74
CA PHE A 230 -19.12 -29.95 -10.62
C PHE A 230 -20.19 -28.87 -10.88
N SER A 231 -20.03 -27.69 -10.26
CA SER A 231 -20.92 -26.54 -10.41
C SER A 231 -20.52 -25.64 -11.58
N ASP A 232 -21.48 -24.87 -12.08
CA ASP A 232 -21.26 -23.90 -13.16
C ASP A 232 -20.32 -22.74 -12.78
N VAL A 233 -20.14 -22.49 -11.48
CA VAL A 233 -19.32 -21.41 -10.91
C VAL A 233 -18.41 -21.96 -9.82
N SER A 234 -17.37 -21.21 -9.45
CA SER A 234 -16.44 -21.61 -8.39
C SER A 234 -17.14 -21.77 -7.02
N CYS A 235 -16.56 -22.61 -6.15
CA CYS A 235 -17.04 -22.87 -4.79
C CYS A 235 -17.29 -21.56 -4.02
N TRP A 236 -16.37 -20.60 -4.14
CA TRP A 236 -16.46 -19.29 -3.49
C TRP A 236 -17.68 -18.48 -3.99
N VAL A 237 -17.93 -18.45 -5.31
CA VAL A 237 -19.11 -17.76 -5.87
C VAL A 237 -20.39 -18.42 -5.38
N GLU A 238 -20.44 -19.76 -5.32
CA GLU A 238 -21.61 -20.44 -4.78
C GLU A 238 -21.87 -20.07 -3.32
N GLU A 239 -20.85 -20.11 -2.47
CA GLU A 239 -20.96 -19.75 -1.07
C GLU A 239 -21.41 -18.29 -0.88
N GLU A 240 -20.86 -17.39 -1.69
CA GLU A 240 -21.20 -15.97 -1.63
C GLU A 240 -22.64 -15.71 -2.09
N LEU A 241 -23.10 -16.39 -3.14
CA LEU A 241 -24.51 -16.35 -3.53
C LEU A 241 -25.40 -16.95 -2.43
N LYS A 242 -25.04 -18.10 -1.84
CA LYS A 242 -25.79 -18.75 -0.76
C LYS A 242 -26.02 -17.82 0.43
N LYS A 243 -25.02 -17.05 0.86
CA LYS A 243 -25.17 -16.06 1.94
C LYS A 243 -26.20 -14.97 1.63
N LYS A 244 -26.32 -14.58 0.35
CA LYS A 244 -27.19 -13.51 -0.11
C LYS A 244 -28.63 -13.97 -0.37
N ILE A 245 -28.85 -15.29 -0.51
CA ILE A 245 -30.15 -15.88 -0.85
C ILE A 245 -31.21 -15.62 0.22
N ASP A 246 -30.89 -15.83 1.49
CA ASP A 246 -31.88 -15.68 2.57
C ASP A 246 -32.44 -14.25 2.64
N LEU A 247 -31.57 -13.25 2.45
CA LEU A 247 -31.96 -11.85 2.38
C LEU A 247 -32.78 -11.56 1.12
N ALA A 248 -32.36 -12.07 -0.04
CA ALA A 248 -33.07 -11.89 -1.30
C ALA A 248 -34.52 -12.39 -1.24
N PHE A 249 -34.79 -13.48 -0.51
CA PHE A 249 -36.15 -14.01 -0.33
C PHE A 249 -37.08 -13.13 0.50
N THR A 250 -36.54 -12.16 1.25
CA THR A 250 -37.36 -11.20 2.01
C THR A 250 -37.85 -10.03 1.16
N LEU A 251 -37.32 -9.86 -0.05
CA LEU A 251 -37.55 -8.69 -0.90
C LEU A 251 -38.80 -8.85 -1.75
N ASN A 252 -39.55 -7.74 -1.92
CA ASN A 252 -40.69 -7.71 -2.81
C ASN A 252 -40.26 -7.36 -4.23
N VAL A 253 -40.57 -8.23 -5.20
CA VAL A 253 -40.14 -8.08 -6.59
C VAL A 253 -41.33 -7.84 -7.52
N PHE A 254 -41.30 -6.72 -8.22
CA PHE A 254 -42.28 -6.31 -9.22
C PHE A 254 -41.61 -6.29 -10.61
N PRO A 255 -41.91 -7.26 -11.50
CA PRO A 255 -41.42 -7.24 -12.87
C PRO A 255 -41.91 -5.99 -13.62
N VAL A 256 -40.98 -5.30 -14.29
CA VAL A 256 -41.28 -4.17 -15.19
C VAL A 256 -41.38 -4.67 -16.63
N ASP A 257 -40.42 -5.50 -17.03
CA ASP A 257 -40.41 -6.19 -18.33
C ASP A 257 -39.64 -7.52 -18.22
N SER A 258 -39.33 -8.16 -19.36
CA SER A 258 -38.63 -9.44 -19.44
C SER A 258 -37.31 -9.47 -18.67
N TRP A 259 -36.58 -8.35 -18.62
CA TRP A 259 -35.23 -8.27 -18.03
C TRP A 259 -35.13 -7.31 -16.84
N ARG A 260 -36.13 -6.44 -16.64
CA ARG A 260 -36.13 -5.42 -15.59
C ARG A 260 -37.11 -5.70 -14.48
N SER A 261 -36.67 -5.47 -13.25
CA SER A 261 -37.49 -5.58 -12.05
C SER A 261 -37.29 -4.38 -11.14
N ARG A 262 -38.39 -3.95 -10.54
CA ARG A 262 -38.40 -3.05 -9.40
C ARG A 262 -38.42 -3.90 -8.14
N VAL A 263 -37.40 -3.75 -7.29
CA VAL A 263 -37.23 -4.53 -6.07
C VAL A 263 -37.34 -3.58 -4.88
N GLU A 264 -38.25 -3.88 -3.96
CA GLU A 264 -38.49 -3.08 -2.75
C GLU A 264 -37.79 -3.76 -1.56
N GLU A 265 -36.89 -3.01 -0.93
CA GLU A 265 -36.20 -3.35 0.31
C GLU A 265 -36.60 -2.30 1.35
N GLU A 266 -37.39 -2.73 2.34
CA GLU A 266 -38.02 -1.85 3.33
C GLU A 266 -38.81 -0.70 2.68
N VAL A 267 -38.25 0.52 2.65
CA VAL A 267 -38.83 1.74 2.08
C VAL A 267 -38.10 2.22 0.83
N ILE A 268 -37.02 1.56 0.43
CA ILE A 268 -36.19 1.92 -0.72
C ILE A 268 -36.53 1.01 -1.89
N THR A 269 -36.56 1.59 -3.08
CA THR A 269 -36.82 0.87 -4.32
C THR A 269 -35.58 0.88 -5.20
N PHE A 270 -35.21 -0.30 -5.71
CA PHE A 270 -34.09 -0.50 -6.60
C PHE A 270 -34.56 -1.01 -7.96
N LEU A 271 -34.07 -0.39 -9.04
CA LEU A 271 -34.21 -0.94 -10.38
C LEU A 271 -33.08 -1.93 -10.66
N VAL A 272 -33.46 -3.13 -11.07
CA VAL A 272 -32.54 -4.18 -11.51
C VAL A 272 -32.77 -4.38 -13.01
N ASP A 273 -31.70 -4.34 -13.80
CA ASP A 273 -31.68 -4.72 -15.22
C ASP A 273 -30.75 -5.94 -15.39
N LEU A 274 -31.34 -7.12 -15.55
CA LEU A 274 -30.62 -8.38 -15.69
C LEU A 274 -29.91 -8.51 -17.04
N ASN A 275 -30.39 -7.84 -18.09
CA ASN A 275 -29.77 -7.86 -19.42
C ASN A 275 -28.50 -7.02 -19.44
N LYS A 276 -28.50 -5.88 -18.74
CA LYS A 276 -27.31 -5.03 -18.58
C LYS A 276 -26.42 -5.44 -17.40
N ARG A 277 -26.84 -6.39 -16.58
CA ARG A 277 -26.19 -6.78 -15.32
C ARG A 277 -25.96 -5.59 -14.38
N THR A 278 -26.99 -4.74 -14.21
CA THR A 278 -26.92 -3.53 -13.38
C THR A 278 -28.01 -3.50 -12.32
N CYS A 279 -27.68 -2.93 -11.16
CA CYS A 279 -28.63 -2.57 -10.12
C CYS A 279 -28.34 -1.16 -9.58
N ASP A 280 -29.38 -0.45 -9.15
CA ASP A 280 -29.24 0.86 -8.50
C ASP A 280 -28.42 0.82 -7.19
N CYS A 281 -28.26 -0.36 -6.57
CA CYS A 281 -27.39 -0.53 -5.40
C CYS A 281 -25.89 -0.57 -5.76
N PHE A 282 -25.56 -0.54 -7.04
CA PHE A 282 -24.23 -0.60 -7.62
C PHE A 282 -23.42 -1.88 -7.47
N GLN A 283 -23.78 -2.75 -6.53
CA GLN A 283 -23.03 -3.99 -6.28
C GLN A 283 -22.98 -4.92 -7.50
N PHE A 284 -24.08 -5.06 -8.25
CA PHE A 284 -24.12 -6.02 -9.35
C PHE A 284 -23.09 -5.71 -10.45
N GLN A 285 -22.92 -4.43 -10.78
CA GLN A 285 -21.95 -4.00 -11.79
C GLN A 285 -20.51 -3.89 -11.28
N PHE A 286 -20.29 -3.68 -9.97
CA PHE A 286 -18.93 -3.58 -9.41
C PHE A 286 -18.35 -4.94 -9.03
N ASP A 287 -19.18 -5.78 -8.41
CA ASP A 287 -18.75 -7.11 -7.97
C ASP A 287 -18.77 -8.11 -9.14
N GLU A 288 -19.43 -7.76 -10.26
CA GLU A 288 -19.75 -8.65 -11.38
C GLU A 288 -20.48 -9.94 -10.95
N LEU A 289 -21.13 -9.88 -9.78
CA LEU A 289 -21.91 -10.94 -9.18
C LEU A 289 -23.29 -10.40 -8.78
N PRO A 290 -24.37 -11.22 -8.88
CA PRO A 290 -25.69 -10.81 -8.44
C PRO A 290 -25.71 -10.28 -6.99
N CYS A 291 -26.17 -9.04 -6.80
CA CYS A 291 -26.51 -8.49 -5.49
C CYS A 291 -27.82 -9.11 -4.95
N ILE A 292 -28.20 -8.82 -3.70
CA ILE A 292 -29.45 -9.36 -3.12
C ILE A 292 -30.69 -9.01 -3.96
N HIS A 293 -30.75 -7.80 -4.53
CA HIS A 293 -31.86 -7.36 -5.40
C HIS A 293 -31.86 -8.11 -6.73
N ALA A 294 -30.68 -8.32 -7.32
CA ALA A 294 -30.54 -9.07 -8.56
C ALA A 294 -30.91 -10.55 -8.34
N ILE A 295 -30.48 -11.17 -7.24
CA ILE A 295 -30.85 -12.54 -6.88
C ILE A 295 -32.38 -12.65 -6.75
N ALA A 296 -33.03 -11.72 -6.05
CA ALA A 296 -34.50 -11.73 -5.92
C ALA A 296 -35.19 -11.62 -7.29
N ALA A 297 -34.69 -10.77 -8.18
CA ALA A 297 -35.21 -10.61 -9.54
C ALA A 297 -34.98 -11.85 -10.43
N ILE A 298 -33.85 -12.54 -10.27
CA ILE A 298 -33.51 -13.79 -10.97
C ILE A 298 -34.41 -14.93 -10.51
N GLU A 299 -34.59 -15.09 -9.20
CA GLU A 299 -35.44 -16.13 -8.60
C GLU A 299 -36.90 -15.97 -9.02
N LYS A 300 -37.40 -14.73 -9.05
CA LYS A 300 -38.77 -14.44 -9.52
C LYS A 300 -39.02 -14.90 -10.95
N ARG A 301 -37.97 -15.00 -11.77
CA ARG A 301 -38.02 -15.46 -13.18
C ARG A 301 -37.61 -16.91 -13.36
N ASN A 302 -37.23 -17.61 -12.29
CA ASN A 302 -36.76 -18.99 -12.31
C ASN A 302 -35.59 -19.22 -13.30
N ILE A 303 -34.65 -18.25 -13.35
CA ILE A 303 -33.44 -18.35 -14.19
C ILE A 303 -32.27 -18.79 -13.31
N LYS A 304 -31.32 -19.54 -13.90
CA LYS A 304 -30.11 -19.95 -13.19
C LYS A 304 -29.25 -18.72 -12.85
N LYS A 305 -28.89 -18.59 -11.57
CA LYS A 305 -28.09 -17.47 -11.04
C LYS A 305 -26.67 -17.43 -11.61
N SER A 306 -26.10 -18.60 -11.89
CA SER A 306 -24.76 -18.74 -12.50
C SER A 306 -24.64 -17.99 -13.82
N ASN A 307 -25.72 -17.93 -14.61
CA ASN A 307 -25.75 -17.18 -15.87
C ASN A 307 -25.49 -15.68 -15.70
N PHE A 308 -25.53 -15.15 -14.47
CA PHE A 308 -25.33 -13.74 -14.16
C PHE A 308 -24.05 -13.47 -13.37
N CYS A 309 -23.20 -14.47 -13.17
CA CYS A 309 -21.85 -14.30 -12.61
C CYS A 309 -20.85 -14.03 -13.75
N SER A 310 -19.76 -13.32 -13.48
CA SER A 310 -18.61 -13.29 -14.39
C SER A 310 -17.84 -14.62 -14.37
N ASP A 311 -17.16 -14.89 -15.48
CA ASP A 311 -16.29 -16.06 -15.70
C ASP A 311 -14.96 -15.93 -14.93
#